data_AF-A0A2Z6QDQ1-F1
#
_entry.id   AF-A0A2Z6QDQ1-F1
#
_cell.length_a   1.000
_cell.length_b   1.000
_cell.length_c   1.000
_cell.angle_alpha   90.00
_cell.angle_beta   90.00
_cell.angle_gamma   90.00
#
_symmetry.space_group_name_H-M   'P 1'
#
loop_
_entity.id
_entity.type
_entity.pdbx_description
1 polymer ?
#
loop_
_entity_poly.entity_id
_entity_poly.type
_entity_poly.pdbx_seq_one_letter_code
_entity_poly.pdbx_strand_id
1 'polypeptide(L)'
;MQSLFNEIRGEIFKFIDTPISLILTDRKWYSISQDPHVRAEWLIYKYGRSHALFHAVRLGNDFLTVDVVQALLARNALISRYFVQRLLMHFGSYDEKLIELKIQHNVNQIDYERIRAFQKKLRCPWASNLPLPVFTKLITEGYNTLSDQDLVIKGNDMELFHFLSAGPLVINDAPQKLLQNLNRIEDLILKKKFVPFPPRPKPIYEDTIEYIQSMQARAHEDYPPKDGYENSRQLNVVARAILIHPDLVNLWKKIGYHEICSDVNELVMQGALLTLFPPTPPTNWIIPDVNSVVNRLRQLLDLGFQLTGIVMEEAFHLFEHRLNEIGDLLLSSFREIRRESKSTIASSCLIQTMKPERNHRKFDLLEFLINRVDQPEVALESALDHYNVTFKFDVNSLRLSRMRSLSVHSNFYYWVLKKYGSNSRITQQCFDDILESRIWIDLKLQENPGLDVPEHLTSQAFNAICSIYLEFCNDGIPFKANYLSYLKLAENEEIIRPFFEMNVPIIFDLERNPKLSFDIIYEYNRPEFKITKITQKHRRKNNKVIKVNKNEVKEWFKIFKNIYYDHVPVSNTSEVFRRYLEESWERIISSQNLEINDEGY
;
A
#
# COMPACT_ATOMS: atom_id res chain seq x y z
N MET A 1 -5.29 -6.58 35.14
CA MET A 1 -4.01 -7.04 34.53
C MET A 1 -2.84 -7.21 35.51
N GLN A 2 -2.75 -6.45 36.61
CA GLN A 2 -1.63 -6.59 37.56
C GLN A 2 -1.56 -7.94 38.29
N SER A 3 -2.68 -8.65 38.43
CA SER A 3 -2.82 -9.97 39.08
C SER A 3 -2.59 -11.17 38.16
N LEU A 4 -2.36 -10.96 36.86
CA LEU A 4 -2.10 -12.07 35.93
C LEU A 4 -0.80 -12.78 36.31
N PHE A 5 -0.74 -14.09 36.11
CA PHE A 5 0.51 -14.86 36.21
C PHE A 5 1.42 -14.56 35.01
N ASN A 6 2.72 -14.81 35.17
CA ASN A 6 3.70 -14.50 34.13
C ASN A 6 3.52 -15.39 32.89
N GLU A 7 3.06 -16.64 33.06
CA GLU A 7 2.74 -17.54 31.95
C GLU A 7 1.63 -16.95 31.07
N ILE A 8 0.55 -16.45 31.70
CA ILE A 8 -0.55 -15.82 30.96
C ILE A 8 -0.09 -14.53 30.27
N ARG A 9 0.85 -13.79 30.87
CA ARG A 9 1.45 -12.64 30.19
C ARG A 9 2.27 -13.06 28.98
N GLY A 10 3.07 -14.12 29.08
CA GLY A 10 3.78 -14.68 27.92
C GLY A 10 2.82 -15.08 26.80
N GLU A 11 1.73 -15.76 27.16
CA GLU A 11 0.67 -16.14 26.23
C GLU A 11 -0.02 -14.95 25.57
N ILE A 12 -0.23 -13.84 26.29
CA ILE A 12 -0.76 -12.61 25.70
C ILE A 12 0.28 -11.96 24.78
N PHE A 13 1.55 -11.93 25.22
CA PHE A 13 2.63 -11.24 24.54
C PHE A 13 2.85 -11.78 23.12
N LYS A 14 2.68 -13.09 22.90
CA LYS A 14 2.84 -13.70 21.57
C LYS A 14 1.88 -13.16 20.50
N PHE A 15 0.70 -12.69 20.89
CA PHE A 15 -0.32 -12.15 19.97
C PHE A 15 -0.18 -10.63 19.74
N ILE A 16 0.85 -9.99 20.29
CA ILE A 16 1.05 -8.54 20.15
C ILE A 16 1.81 -8.25 18.85
N ASP A 17 1.19 -7.46 17.98
CA ASP A 17 1.80 -7.04 16.71
C ASP A 17 3.05 -6.19 16.94
N THR A 18 2.96 -5.21 17.82
CA THR A 18 4.05 -4.27 18.11
C THR A 18 4.41 -4.30 19.60
N PRO A 19 5.35 -5.17 20.02
CA PRO A 19 5.67 -5.37 21.42
C PRO A 19 6.07 -4.10 22.18
N ILE A 20 6.72 -3.13 21.51
CA ILE A 20 7.21 -1.91 22.16
C ILE A 20 6.08 -1.12 22.82
N SER A 21 4.92 -1.04 22.17
CA SER A 21 3.76 -0.31 22.70
C SER A 21 3.28 -0.91 24.01
N LEU A 22 3.29 -2.25 24.14
CA LEU A 22 2.92 -2.92 25.38
C LEU A 22 4.02 -2.81 26.44
N ILE A 23 5.27 -2.99 26.04
CA ILE A 23 6.44 -2.91 26.94
C ILE A 23 6.53 -1.56 27.66
N LEU A 24 6.20 -0.47 26.95
CA LEU A 24 6.25 0.89 27.49
C LEU A 24 5.12 1.19 28.49
N THR A 25 4.10 0.34 28.60
CA THR A 25 2.95 0.59 29.50
C THR A 25 3.23 0.24 30.97
N ASP A 26 4.06 -0.77 31.25
CA ASP A 26 4.34 -1.22 32.61
C ASP A 26 5.64 -2.06 32.71
N ARG A 27 6.30 -2.00 33.87
CA ARG A 27 7.55 -2.74 34.18
C ARG A 27 7.37 -4.26 34.13
N LYS A 28 6.18 -4.79 34.43
CA LYS A 28 5.90 -6.23 34.34
C LYS A 28 5.98 -6.71 32.89
N TRP A 29 5.43 -5.94 31.95
CA TRP A 29 5.51 -6.25 30.52
C TRP A 29 6.94 -6.14 30.00
N TYR A 30 7.68 -5.13 30.46
CA TYR A 30 9.12 -5.05 30.20
C TYR A 30 9.84 -6.32 30.68
N SER A 31 9.62 -6.78 31.91
CA SER A 31 10.24 -8.01 32.42
C SER A 31 9.89 -9.24 31.59
N ILE A 32 8.63 -9.41 31.19
CA ILE A 32 8.18 -10.52 30.32
C ILE A 32 8.88 -10.46 28.96
N SER A 33 9.05 -9.27 28.40
CA SER A 33 9.73 -9.07 27.11
C SER A 33 11.23 -9.36 27.15
N GLN A 34 11.86 -9.46 28.33
CA GLN A 34 13.26 -9.84 28.47
C GLN A 34 13.47 -11.36 28.54
N ASP A 35 12.40 -12.15 28.73
CA ASP A 35 12.50 -13.61 28.78
C ASP A 35 12.85 -14.18 27.38
N PRO A 36 13.98 -14.92 27.24
CA PRO A 36 14.38 -15.51 25.96
C PRO A 36 13.34 -16.45 25.35
N HIS A 37 12.60 -17.19 26.18
CA HIS A 37 11.57 -18.12 25.74
C HIS A 37 10.34 -17.40 25.20
N VAL A 38 9.95 -16.30 25.82
CA VAL A 38 8.84 -15.45 25.34
C VAL A 38 9.22 -14.79 24.02
N ARG A 39 10.44 -14.26 23.89
CA ARG A 39 10.95 -13.70 22.62
C ARG A 39 10.96 -14.74 21.50
N ALA A 40 11.47 -15.93 21.79
CA ALA A 40 11.54 -17.03 20.83
C ALA A 40 10.14 -17.47 20.39
N GLU A 41 9.20 -17.58 21.32
CA GLU A 41 7.82 -17.93 21.03
C GLU A 41 7.11 -16.86 20.20
N TRP A 42 7.28 -15.58 20.54
CA TRP A 42 6.74 -14.48 19.76
C TRP A 42 7.27 -14.48 18.31
N LEU A 43 8.58 -14.70 18.12
CA LEU A 43 9.17 -14.79 16.78
C LEU A 43 8.60 -15.95 15.96
N ILE A 44 8.50 -17.13 16.56
CA ILE A 44 7.98 -18.33 15.88
C ILE A 44 6.48 -18.18 15.59
N TYR A 45 5.71 -17.61 16.52
CA TYR A 45 4.30 -17.37 16.33
C TYR A 45 4.05 -16.35 15.20
N LYS A 46 4.83 -15.26 15.17
CA LYS A 46 4.64 -14.16 14.22
C LYS A 46 5.19 -14.44 12.83
N TYR A 47 6.32 -15.13 12.73
CA TYR A 47 7.07 -15.28 11.46
C TYR A 47 7.27 -16.74 11.03
N GLY A 48 6.74 -17.70 11.79
CA GLY A 48 6.97 -19.11 11.52
C GLY A 48 8.37 -19.59 11.91
N ARG A 49 8.53 -20.91 11.98
CA ARG A 49 9.82 -21.53 12.37
C ARG A 49 10.93 -21.29 11.35
N SER A 50 10.56 -21.11 10.08
CA SER A 50 11.49 -21.02 8.96
C SER A 50 12.14 -19.64 8.81
N HIS A 51 11.48 -18.57 9.23
CA HIS A 51 12.05 -17.21 9.18
C HIS A 51 12.34 -16.61 10.56
N ALA A 52 12.02 -17.30 11.66
CA ALA A 52 12.27 -16.81 13.02
C ALA A 52 13.72 -16.32 13.22
N LEU A 53 14.73 -17.09 12.78
CA LEU A 53 16.14 -16.70 12.90
C LEU A 53 16.49 -15.46 12.06
N PHE A 54 15.92 -15.35 10.85
CA PHE A 54 16.10 -14.17 9.99
C PHE A 54 15.54 -12.91 10.67
N HIS A 55 14.31 -12.97 11.16
CA HIS A 55 13.71 -11.83 11.87
C HIS A 55 14.41 -11.52 13.19
N ALA A 56 14.89 -12.53 13.91
CA ALA A 56 15.66 -12.36 15.14
C ALA A 56 16.92 -11.51 14.91
N VAL A 57 17.72 -11.85 13.90
CA VAL A 57 18.95 -11.12 13.57
C VAL A 57 18.63 -9.69 13.10
N ARG A 58 17.55 -9.50 12.34
CA ARG A 58 17.11 -8.16 11.89
C ARG A 58 16.69 -7.22 13.00
N LEU A 59 16.12 -7.75 14.08
CA LEU A 59 15.74 -6.94 15.25
C LEU A 59 16.96 -6.45 16.03
N GLY A 60 18.14 -7.00 15.76
CA GLY A 60 19.41 -6.51 16.27
C GLY A 60 19.71 -6.90 17.72
N ASN A 61 20.71 -6.24 18.28
CA ASN A 61 21.41 -6.67 19.50
C ASN A 61 20.54 -6.54 20.76
N ASP A 62 19.63 -5.57 20.78
CA ASP A 62 18.73 -5.36 21.93
C ASP A 62 17.71 -6.51 22.06
N PHE A 63 17.45 -7.20 20.95
CA PHE A 63 16.51 -8.31 20.88
C PHE A 63 17.20 -9.68 20.95
N LEU A 64 18.27 -9.89 20.18
CA LEU A 64 18.87 -11.21 19.98
C LEU A 64 20.08 -11.44 20.89
N THR A 65 19.91 -12.34 21.86
CA THR A 65 20.99 -12.85 22.72
C THR A 65 21.29 -14.32 22.41
N VAL A 66 22.38 -14.84 22.97
CA VAL A 66 22.72 -16.27 22.86
C VAL A 66 21.59 -17.16 23.43
N ASP A 67 20.97 -16.74 24.53
CA ASP A 67 19.87 -17.47 25.16
C ASP A 67 18.61 -17.48 24.28
N VAL A 68 18.33 -16.38 23.57
CA VAL A 68 17.23 -16.31 22.60
C VAL A 68 17.50 -17.26 21.43
N VAL A 69 18.73 -17.32 20.92
CA VAL A 69 19.11 -18.29 19.87
C VAL A 69 18.89 -19.73 20.37
N GLN A 70 19.32 -20.05 21.60
CA GLN A 70 19.10 -21.37 22.19
C GLN A 70 17.60 -21.68 22.34
N ALA A 71 16.81 -20.72 22.83
CA ALA A 71 15.37 -20.87 23.00
C ALA A 71 14.63 -21.08 21.65
N LEU A 72 15.09 -20.43 20.57
CA LEU A 72 14.60 -20.61 19.21
C LEU A 72 14.92 -22.01 18.68
N LEU A 73 16.19 -22.44 18.80
CA LEU A 73 16.63 -23.76 18.34
C LEU A 73 15.94 -24.89 19.12
N ALA A 74 15.76 -24.75 20.44
CA ALA A 74 15.01 -25.67 21.27
C ALA A 74 13.53 -25.79 20.85
N ARG A 75 12.99 -24.79 20.15
CA ARG A 75 11.64 -24.78 19.57
C ARG A 75 11.60 -25.16 18.08
N ASN A 76 12.68 -25.76 17.58
CA ASN A 76 12.85 -26.18 16.19
C ASN A 76 12.80 -25.02 15.19
N ALA A 77 13.30 -23.84 15.54
CA ALA A 77 13.60 -22.82 14.54
C ALA A 77 14.60 -23.38 13.52
N LEU A 78 14.30 -23.20 12.23
CA LEU A 78 15.05 -23.85 11.17
C LEU A 78 16.33 -23.08 10.85
N ILE A 79 17.46 -23.78 10.86
CA ILE A 79 18.73 -23.26 10.34
C ILE A 79 19.04 -23.89 8.98
N SER A 80 19.06 -23.06 7.94
CA SER A 80 19.35 -23.50 6.57
C SER A 80 20.78 -23.16 6.17
N ARG A 81 21.33 -23.92 5.22
CA ARG A 81 22.63 -23.56 4.63
C ARG A 81 22.58 -22.18 3.98
N TYR A 82 21.47 -21.84 3.34
CA TYR A 82 21.23 -20.52 2.76
C TYR A 82 21.26 -19.40 3.80
N PHE A 83 20.65 -19.59 4.96
CA PHE A 83 20.72 -18.63 6.07
C PHE A 83 22.17 -18.39 6.51
N VAL A 84 22.95 -19.46 6.67
CA VAL A 84 24.38 -19.38 7.05
C VAL A 84 25.20 -18.65 5.98
N GLN A 85 24.99 -18.97 4.69
CA GLN A 85 25.64 -18.28 3.57
C GLN A 85 25.32 -16.77 3.59
N ARG A 86 24.05 -16.39 3.75
CA ARG A 86 23.62 -14.98 3.81
C ARG A 86 24.17 -14.27 5.05
N LEU A 87 24.27 -14.95 6.18
CA LEU A 87 24.84 -14.40 7.40
C LEU A 87 26.33 -14.07 7.20
N LEU A 88 27.10 -14.97 6.60
CA LEU A 88 28.52 -14.77 6.30
C LEU A 88 28.78 -13.67 5.28
N MET A 89 27.88 -13.47 4.32
CA MET A 89 27.98 -12.38 3.34
C MET A 89 27.80 -10.99 3.95
N HIS A 90 27.06 -10.89 5.06
CA HIS A 90 26.57 -9.62 5.60
C HIS A 90 27.02 -9.33 7.05
N PHE A 91 27.78 -10.23 7.68
CA PHE A 91 28.33 -10.03 9.02
C PHE A 91 29.52 -9.06 9.02
N GLY A 92 29.59 -8.24 10.07
CA GLY A 92 30.67 -7.28 10.29
C GLY A 92 30.38 -5.89 9.73
N SER A 93 30.92 -4.87 10.40
CA SER A 93 30.87 -3.49 9.94
C SER A 93 31.91 -3.23 8.85
N TYR A 94 31.59 -2.30 7.95
CA TYR A 94 32.61 -1.75 7.08
C TYR A 94 33.46 -0.73 7.84
N ASP A 95 34.73 -0.60 7.47
CA ASP A 95 35.55 0.53 7.87
C ASP A 95 35.05 1.79 7.13
N GLU A 96 34.27 2.60 7.85
CA GLU A 96 33.71 3.86 7.33
C GLU A 96 34.81 4.79 6.85
N LYS A 97 35.93 4.89 7.58
CA LYS A 97 37.03 5.78 7.22
C LYS A 97 37.70 5.36 5.92
N LEU A 98 37.89 4.06 5.73
CA LEU A 98 38.39 3.52 4.47
C LEU A 98 37.41 3.79 3.32
N ILE A 99 36.11 3.68 3.54
CA ILE A 99 35.10 3.99 2.51
C ILE A 99 35.12 5.49 2.17
N GLU A 100 35.15 6.37 3.16
CA GLU A 100 35.28 7.81 2.97
C GLU A 100 36.52 8.17 2.16
N LEU A 101 37.69 7.62 2.53
CA LEU A 101 38.93 7.84 1.81
C LEU A 101 38.85 7.33 0.37
N LYS A 102 38.23 6.16 0.14
CA LYS A 102 37.99 5.65 -1.21
C LYS A 102 37.07 6.57 -2.01
N ILE A 103 36.05 7.16 -1.39
CA ILE A 103 35.18 8.15 -2.05
C ILE A 103 36.02 9.38 -2.42
N GLN A 104 36.71 9.99 -1.45
CA GLN A 104 37.52 11.21 -1.66
C GLN A 104 38.56 11.06 -2.78
N HIS A 105 39.26 9.93 -2.84
CA HIS A 105 40.27 9.69 -3.87
C HIS A 105 39.66 9.42 -5.26
N ASN A 106 38.45 8.86 -5.34
CA ASN A 106 37.76 8.59 -6.61
C ASN A 106 36.92 9.79 -7.10
N VAL A 107 36.54 10.73 -6.23
CA VAL A 107 35.87 12.01 -6.62
C VAL A 107 36.74 12.79 -7.61
N ASN A 108 38.07 12.74 -7.45
CA ASN A 108 39.01 13.38 -8.36
C ASN A 108 39.16 12.63 -9.72
N GLN A 109 38.63 11.42 -9.85
CA GLN A 109 38.75 10.56 -11.05
C GLN A 109 37.48 10.50 -11.92
N ILE A 110 36.42 11.28 -11.60
CA ILE A 110 35.14 11.34 -12.35
C ILE A 110 34.43 9.96 -12.45
N ASP A 111 34.79 8.98 -11.61
CA ASP A 111 34.12 7.67 -11.60
C ASP A 111 32.92 7.68 -10.64
N TYR A 112 31.85 8.32 -11.10
CA TYR A 112 30.59 8.47 -10.36
C TYR A 112 29.94 7.13 -9.98
N GLU A 113 30.13 6.07 -10.79
CA GLU A 113 29.59 4.74 -10.47
C GLU A 113 30.32 4.11 -9.28
N ARG A 114 31.65 4.25 -9.25
CA ARG A 114 32.47 3.71 -8.17
C ARG A 114 32.24 4.45 -6.85
N ILE A 115 32.04 5.77 -6.90
CA ILE A 115 31.63 6.58 -5.75
C ILE A 115 30.27 6.12 -5.23
N ARG A 116 29.29 5.90 -6.11
CA ARG A 116 27.96 5.39 -5.74
C ARG A 116 28.04 4.00 -5.11
N ALA A 117 28.90 3.12 -5.62
CA ALA A 117 29.15 1.80 -5.04
C ALA A 117 29.77 1.89 -3.62
N PHE A 118 30.64 2.87 -3.35
CA PHE A 118 31.17 3.12 -2.02
C PHE A 118 30.14 3.72 -1.06
N GLN A 119 29.33 4.69 -1.51
CA GLN A 119 28.22 5.22 -0.72
C GLN A 119 27.20 4.13 -0.36
N LYS A 120 26.91 3.21 -1.30
CA LYS A 120 26.10 2.03 -1.02
C LYS A 120 26.70 1.21 0.12
N LYS A 121 28.03 1.04 0.20
CA LYS A 121 28.70 0.26 1.27
C LYS A 121 28.53 0.85 2.66
N LEU A 122 28.36 2.17 2.81
CA LEU A 122 28.03 2.81 4.10
C LEU A 122 26.69 2.34 4.67
N ARG A 123 25.75 1.85 3.85
CA ARG A 123 24.52 1.22 4.37
C ARG A 123 24.86 -0.11 5.03
N CYS A 124 24.72 -0.17 6.35
CA CYS A 124 24.93 -1.37 7.14
C CYS A 124 24.02 -2.52 6.66
N PRO A 125 24.60 -3.67 6.27
CA PRO A 125 23.83 -4.87 6.01
C PRO A 125 22.99 -5.32 7.21
N TRP A 126 21.93 -6.08 6.97
CA TRP A 126 20.96 -6.51 7.99
C TRP A 126 21.55 -7.31 9.16
N ALA A 127 22.73 -7.93 8.97
CA ALA A 127 23.43 -8.72 9.97
C ALA A 127 24.75 -8.08 10.43
N SER A 128 25.06 -6.85 10.02
CA SER A 128 26.39 -6.25 10.25
C SER A 128 26.69 -6.01 11.72
N ASN A 129 25.65 -5.67 12.50
CA ASN A 129 25.78 -5.27 13.89
C ASN A 129 25.67 -6.44 14.86
N LEU A 130 25.49 -7.67 14.35
CA LEU A 130 25.27 -8.85 15.17
C LEU A 130 26.44 -9.07 16.16
N PRO A 131 26.19 -9.37 17.45
CA PRO A 131 27.28 -9.58 18.39
C PRO A 131 28.07 -10.85 18.01
N LEU A 132 29.40 -10.79 18.12
CA LEU A 132 30.26 -11.93 17.80
C LEU A 132 29.86 -13.23 18.51
N PRO A 133 29.48 -13.25 19.81
CA PRO A 133 29.03 -14.48 20.47
C PRO A 133 27.78 -15.10 19.83
N VAL A 134 26.83 -14.25 19.41
CA VAL A 134 25.59 -14.69 18.75
C VAL A 134 25.90 -15.21 17.35
N PHE A 135 26.72 -14.49 16.59
CA PHE A 135 27.20 -14.94 15.28
C PHE A 135 27.88 -16.30 15.37
N THR A 136 28.88 -16.44 16.26
CA THR A 136 29.60 -17.70 16.47
C THR A 136 28.63 -18.83 16.83
N LYS A 137 27.67 -18.58 17.74
CA LYS A 137 26.65 -19.58 18.09
C LYS A 137 25.84 -20.01 16.86
N LEU A 138 25.33 -19.08 16.06
CA LEU A 138 24.55 -19.40 14.85
C LEU A 138 25.36 -20.21 13.84
N ILE A 139 26.62 -19.84 13.59
CA ILE A 139 27.49 -20.57 12.67
C ILE A 139 27.76 -21.98 13.20
N THR A 140 28.16 -22.12 14.47
CA THR A 140 28.43 -23.43 15.09
C THR A 140 27.20 -24.35 15.01
N GLU A 141 26.02 -23.83 15.34
CA GLU A 141 24.78 -24.61 15.24
C GLU A 141 24.42 -24.97 13.81
N GLY A 142 24.76 -24.12 12.83
CA GLY A 142 24.62 -24.42 11.41
C GLY A 142 25.46 -25.63 10.98
N TYR A 143 26.73 -25.66 11.39
CA TYR A 143 27.63 -26.81 11.13
C TYR A 143 27.15 -28.08 11.82
N ASN A 144 26.73 -27.99 13.09
CA ASN A 144 26.24 -29.13 13.85
C ASN A 144 24.95 -29.72 13.25
N THR A 145 23.99 -28.86 12.90
CA THR A 145 22.66 -29.30 12.44
C THR A 145 22.70 -29.88 11.04
N LEU A 146 23.49 -29.31 10.14
CA LEU A 146 23.48 -29.71 8.73
C LEU A 146 24.33 -30.96 8.45
N SER A 147 25.08 -31.46 9.44
CA SER A 147 25.92 -32.66 9.35
C SER A 147 26.79 -32.69 8.08
N ASP A 148 27.24 -31.51 7.66
CA ASP A 148 27.98 -31.29 6.41
C ASP A 148 29.43 -30.98 6.80
N GLN A 149 30.30 -31.99 6.74
CA GLN A 149 31.73 -31.84 7.07
C GLN A 149 32.40 -30.75 6.20
N ASP A 150 31.87 -30.53 5.00
CA ASP A 150 32.28 -29.50 4.05
C ASP A 150 31.11 -28.55 3.71
N LEU A 151 30.48 -27.94 4.73
CA LEU A 151 29.40 -26.97 4.51
C LEU A 151 29.86 -25.87 3.53
N VAL A 152 29.38 -25.93 2.29
CA VAL A 152 29.77 -24.99 1.21
C VAL A 152 29.13 -23.64 1.46
N ILE A 153 29.75 -22.85 2.34
CA ILE A 153 29.24 -21.56 2.83
C ILE A 153 29.66 -20.34 2.00
N LYS A 154 30.58 -20.52 1.05
CA LYS A 154 31.02 -19.46 0.12
C LYS A 154 30.14 -19.34 -1.14
N GLY A 155 29.08 -20.15 -1.25
CA GLY A 155 28.11 -20.13 -2.34
C GLY A 155 26.81 -19.39 -2.01
N ASN A 156 25.83 -19.51 -2.91
CA ASN A 156 24.49 -18.94 -2.76
C ASN A 156 23.45 -19.99 -3.20
N ASP A 157 22.72 -20.57 -2.24
CA ASP A 157 21.78 -21.65 -2.53
C ASP A 157 20.58 -21.21 -3.39
N MET A 158 20.19 -19.93 -3.35
CA MET A 158 19.18 -19.40 -4.27
C MET A 158 19.67 -19.38 -5.72
N GLU A 159 20.95 -19.06 -5.93
CA GLU A 159 21.59 -19.14 -7.25
C GLU A 159 21.74 -20.59 -7.72
N LEU A 160 22.17 -21.49 -6.82
CA LEU A 160 22.22 -22.92 -7.12
C LEU A 160 20.82 -23.45 -7.50
N PHE A 161 19.79 -23.08 -6.74
CA PHE A 161 18.41 -23.43 -7.04
C PHE A 161 17.97 -22.88 -8.39
N HIS A 162 18.35 -21.64 -8.74
CA HIS A 162 18.08 -21.06 -10.05
C HIS A 162 18.61 -21.91 -11.20
N PHE A 163 19.85 -22.40 -11.11
CA PHE A 163 20.42 -23.28 -12.14
C PHE A 163 19.79 -24.68 -12.14
N LEU A 164 19.56 -25.26 -10.96
CA LEU A 164 18.96 -26.61 -10.84
C LEU A 164 17.53 -26.64 -11.38
N SER A 165 16.74 -25.60 -11.10
CA SER A 165 15.35 -25.42 -11.57
C SER A 165 15.23 -24.89 -13.00
N ALA A 166 16.36 -24.80 -13.72
CA ALA A 166 16.41 -24.35 -15.11
C ALA A 166 15.93 -22.90 -15.33
N GLY A 167 16.15 -22.04 -14.34
CA GLY A 167 15.83 -20.62 -14.40
C GLY A 167 16.41 -19.85 -15.61
N PRO A 168 17.65 -20.12 -16.07
CA PRO A 168 18.20 -19.48 -17.26
C PRO A 168 17.56 -19.92 -18.58
N LEU A 169 16.89 -21.08 -18.60
CA LEU A 169 16.28 -21.61 -19.83
C LEU A 169 14.93 -20.95 -20.11
N VAL A 170 14.47 -21.03 -21.35
CA VAL A 170 13.09 -20.68 -21.71
C VAL A 170 12.09 -21.66 -21.09
N ILE A 171 10.84 -21.23 -20.92
CA ILE A 171 9.84 -22.00 -20.16
C ILE A 171 9.56 -23.40 -20.74
N ASN A 172 9.70 -23.57 -22.06
CA ASN A 172 9.44 -24.84 -22.72
C ASN A 172 10.52 -25.90 -22.44
N ASP A 173 11.77 -25.48 -22.24
CA ASP A 173 12.91 -26.40 -22.00
C ASP A 173 13.17 -26.65 -20.51
N ALA A 174 12.64 -25.77 -19.66
CA ALA A 174 12.84 -25.83 -18.22
C ALA A 174 12.30 -27.10 -17.53
N PRO A 175 11.11 -27.65 -17.89
CA PRO A 175 10.57 -28.85 -17.27
C PRO A 175 11.51 -30.05 -17.35
N GLN A 176 12.05 -30.32 -18.54
CA GLN A 176 12.95 -31.46 -18.74
C GLN A 176 14.21 -31.32 -17.88
N LYS A 177 14.80 -30.13 -17.84
CA LYS A 177 16.03 -29.87 -17.09
C LYS A 177 15.80 -29.90 -15.57
N LEU A 178 14.67 -29.39 -15.09
CA LEU A 178 14.27 -29.47 -13.69
C LEU A 178 14.12 -30.93 -13.26
N LEU A 179 13.42 -31.75 -14.06
CA LEU A 179 13.23 -33.18 -13.78
C LEU A 179 14.56 -33.95 -13.74
N GLN A 180 15.50 -33.67 -14.65
CA GLN A 180 16.85 -34.24 -14.61
C GLN A 180 17.61 -33.92 -13.32
N ASN A 181 17.33 -32.75 -12.73
CA ASN A 181 17.99 -32.26 -11.54
C ASN A 181 17.20 -32.52 -10.25
N LEU A 182 16.05 -33.23 -10.31
CA LEU A 182 15.11 -33.32 -9.20
C LEU A 182 15.76 -33.85 -7.91
N ASN A 183 16.56 -34.91 -8.00
CA ASN A 183 17.29 -35.47 -6.84
C ASN A 183 18.22 -34.44 -6.18
N ARG A 184 18.82 -33.53 -6.96
CA ARG A 184 19.69 -32.45 -6.43
C ARG A 184 18.88 -31.34 -5.79
N ILE A 185 17.69 -31.04 -6.32
CA ILE A 185 16.75 -30.09 -5.73
C ILE A 185 16.21 -30.64 -4.40
N GLU A 186 15.84 -31.92 -4.37
CA GLU A 186 15.42 -32.61 -3.14
C GLU A 186 16.52 -32.60 -2.08
N ASP A 187 17.77 -32.87 -2.46
CA ASP A 187 18.91 -32.79 -1.53
C ASP A 187 19.07 -31.38 -0.94
N LEU A 188 18.99 -30.36 -1.81
CA LEU A 188 19.08 -28.95 -1.42
C LEU A 188 17.95 -28.56 -0.43
N ILE A 189 16.71 -28.94 -0.70
CA ILE A 189 15.58 -28.62 0.18
C ILE A 189 15.64 -29.48 1.45
N LEU A 190 15.72 -30.81 1.34
CA LEU A 190 15.54 -31.71 2.47
C LEU A 190 16.75 -31.81 3.39
N LYS A 191 17.95 -31.90 2.81
CA LYS A 191 19.20 -32.06 3.59
C LYS A 191 19.83 -30.73 3.93
N LYS A 192 19.91 -29.80 2.97
CA LYS A 192 20.49 -28.46 3.21
C LYS A 192 19.46 -27.45 3.76
N LYS A 193 18.22 -27.91 3.96
CA LYS A 193 17.11 -27.16 4.55
C LYS A 193 16.83 -25.85 3.81
N PHE A 194 17.02 -25.83 2.48
CA PHE A 194 16.92 -24.60 1.69
C PHE A 194 15.56 -23.92 1.87
N VAL A 195 15.59 -22.69 2.39
CA VAL A 195 14.45 -21.81 2.56
C VAL A 195 14.85 -20.42 2.06
N PRO A 196 14.20 -19.87 1.03
CA PRO A 196 14.31 -18.47 0.65
C PRO A 196 14.06 -17.54 1.84
N PHE A 197 14.74 -16.39 1.87
CA PHE A 197 14.38 -15.34 2.81
C PHE A 197 13.00 -14.77 2.46
N PRO A 198 12.27 -14.22 3.45
CA PRO A 198 10.89 -13.81 3.22
C PRO A 198 10.81 -12.62 2.23
N PRO A 199 9.66 -12.44 1.55
CA PRO A 199 9.42 -11.27 0.72
C PRO A 199 9.51 -9.99 1.54
N ARG A 200 9.98 -8.92 0.91
CA ARG A 200 9.98 -7.59 1.50
C ARG A 200 8.52 -7.11 1.70
N PRO A 201 8.15 -6.63 2.90
CA PRO A 201 6.83 -6.04 3.13
C PRO A 201 6.56 -4.88 2.16
N LYS A 202 5.32 -4.80 1.67
CA LYS A 202 4.87 -3.65 0.88
C LYS A 202 4.80 -2.41 1.80
N PRO A 203 5.35 -1.26 1.38
CA PRO A 203 5.22 -0.02 2.16
C PRO A 203 3.76 0.45 2.26
N ILE A 204 3.47 1.33 3.23
CA ILE A 204 2.11 1.79 3.54
C ILE A 204 1.72 3.05 2.73
N TYR A 205 2.68 3.91 2.39
CA TYR A 205 2.44 5.17 1.68
C TYR A 205 3.37 5.25 0.48
N GLU A 206 2.81 5.45 -0.71
CA GLU A 206 3.53 5.34 -1.99
C GLU A 206 3.94 6.68 -2.61
N ASP A 207 3.41 7.76 -2.07
CA ASP A 207 3.56 9.12 -2.58
C ASP A 207 4.46 9.99 -1.69
N THR A 208 5.07 9.38 -0.66
CA THR A 208 6.09 10.00 0.18
C THR A 208 7.43 10.05 -0.52
N ILE A 209 8.22 11.07 -0.18
CA ILE A 209 9.61 11.17 -0.63
C ILE A 209 10.39 9.93 -0.16
N GLU A 210 10.16 9.48 1.08
CA GLU A 210 10.80 8.31 1.68
C GLU A 210 10.49 7.02 0.90
N TYR A 211 9.26 6.87 0.43
CA TYR A 211 8.86 5.74 -0.40
C TYR A 211 9.53 5.78 -1.76
N ILE A 212 9.49 6.91 -2.46
CA ILE A 212 10.08 7.02 -3.80
C ILE A 212 11.58 6.76 -3.73
N GLN A 213 12.26 7.38 -2.75
CA GLN A 213 13.67 7.11 -2.49
C GLN A 213 13.94 5.64 -2.17
N SER A 214 13.04 5.02 -1.39
CA SER A 214 13.11 3.58 -1.13
C SER A 214 12.99 2.79 -2.42
N MET A 215 11.96 3.00 -3.25
CA MET A 215 11.74 2.27 -4.51
C MET A 215 12.87 2.48 -5.52
N GLN A 216 13.35 3.70 -5.70
CA GLN A 216 14.51 4.00 -6.53
C GLN A 216 15.75 3.24 -6.04
N ALA A 217 15.95 3.17 -4.72
CA ALA A 217 17.02 2.37 -4.15
C ALA A 217 16.82 0.87 -4.43
N ARG A 218 15.58 0.35 -4.42
CA ARG A 218 15.26 -1.06 -4.77
C ARG A 218 15.54 -1.36 -6.24
N ALA A 219 15.21 -0.45 -7.15
CA ALA A 219 15.34 -0.65 -8.59
C ALA A 219 16.80 -0.85 -9.04
N HIS A 220 17.74 -0.24 -8.32
CA HIS A 220 19.19 -0.34 -8.56
C HIS A 220 19.92 -1.09 -7.43
N GLU A 221 19.20 -1.92 -6.67
CA GLU A 221 19.76 -2.69 -5.57
C GLU A 221 20.56 -3.89 -6.10
N ASP A 222 21.77 -4.07 -5.57
CA ASP A 222 22.60 -5.22 -5.88
C ASP A 222 22.07 -6.46 -5.13
N TYR A 223 22.11 -7.63 -5.75
CA TYR A 223 21.74 -8.89 -5.11
C TYR A 223 22.97 -9.53 -4.44
N PRO A 224 22.89 -10.00 -3.18
CA PRO A 224 21.71 -10.00 -2.32
C PRO A 224 21.37 -8.64 -1.66
N PRO A 225 20.08 -8.37 -1.40
CA PRO A 225 19.63 -7.11 -0.80
C PRO A 225 20.25 -6.85 0.57
N LYS A 226 20.56 -5.58 0.86
CA LYS A 226 21.24 -5.21 2.10
C LYS A 226 20.37 -5.37 3.34
N ASP A 227 19.07 -5.17 3.20
CA ASP A 227 18.11 -5.41 4.27
C ASP A 227 17.85 -6.90 4.52
N GLY A 228 18.42 -7.78 3.70
CA GLY A 228 18.30 -9.22 3.86
C GLY A 228 17.01 -9.81 3.29
N TYR A 229 15.96 -9.05 2.99
CA TYR A 229 14.77 -9.66 2.37
C TYR A 229 15.10 -10.27 1.00
N GLU A 230 14.28 -11.21 0.56
CA GLU A 230 14.37 -11.72 -0.81
C GLU A 230 13.67 -10.75 -1.77
N ASN A 231 14.28 -10.55 -2.95
CA ASN A 231 13.68 -9.67 -3.95
C ASN A 231 12.70 -10.44 -4.85
N SER A 232 11.82 -9.71 -5.54
CA SER A 232 10.79 -10.31 -6.40
C SER A 232 11.38 -11.15 -7.53
N ARG A 233 12.58 -10.80 -8.03
CA ARG A 233 13.26 -11.56 -9.09
C ARG A 233 13.62 -12.97 -8.63
N GLN A 234 14.13 -13.13 -7.41
CA GLN A 234 14.50 -14.46 -6.92
C GLN A 234 13.30 -15.25 -6.41
N LEU A 235 12.31 -14.60 -5.82
CA LEU A 235 11.04 -15.27 -5.51
C LEU A 235 10.35 -15.79 -6.78
N ASN A 236 10.49 -15.09 -7.91
CA ASN A 236 10.02 -15.58 -9.20
C ASN A 236 10.71 -16.87 -9.65
N VAL A 237 11.97 -17.10 -9.27
CA VAL A 237 12.67 -18.37 -9.55
C VAL A 237 11.98 -19.52 -8.81
N VAL A 238 11.66 -19.31 -7.53
CA VAL A 238 10.95 -20.29 -6.70
C VAL A 238 9.54 -20.53 -7.24
N ALA A 239 8.80 -19.46 -7.54
CA ALA A 239 7.45 -19.55 -8.09
C ALA A 239 7.42 -20.30 -9.43
N ARG A 240 8.38 -20.03 -10.32
CA ARG A 240 8.52 -20.73 -11.60
C ARG A 240 8.80 -22.22 -11.41
N ALA A 241 9.68 -22.59 -10.48
CA ALA A 241 9.95 -24.00 -10.19
C ALA A 241 8.70 -24.73 -9.69
N ILE A 242 7.90 -24.10 -8.83
CA ILE A 242 6.61 -24.63 -8.34
C ILE A 242 5.61 -24.78 -9.48
N LEU A 243 5.54 -23.82 -10.41
CA LEU A 243 4.63 -23.91 -11.56
C LEU A 243 4.95 -25.09 -12.47
N ILE A 244 6.24 -25.42 -12.62
CA ILE A 244 6.73 -26.56 -13.40
C ILE A 244 6.51 -27.88 -12.65
N HIS A 245 6.85 -27.92 -11.36
CA HIS A 245 6.73 -29.11 -10.51
C HIS A 245 6.12 -28.75 -9.14
N PRO A 246 4.77 -28.75 -9.02
CA PRO A 246 4.08 -28.27 -7.82
C PRO A 246 4.42 -29.05 -6.54
N ASP A 247 4.78 -30.33 -6.67
CA ASP A 247 5.11 -31.20 -5.54
C ASP A 247 6.34 -30.75 -4.74
N LEU A 248 7.18 -29.85 -5.29
CA LEU A 248 8.27 -29.21 -4.55
C LEU A 248 7.78 -28.54 -3.26
N VAL A 249 6.54 -28.04 -3.22
CA VAL A 249 5.91 -27.47 -2.02
C VAL A 249 5.92 -28.46 -0.84
N ASN A 250 5.68 -29.74 -1.13
CA ASN A 250 5.64 -30.77 -0.08
C ASN A 250 7.02 -31.01 0.54
N LEU A 251 8.11 -30.79 -0.22
CA LEU A 251 9.47 -30.88 0.30
C LEU A 251 9.76 -29.77 1.30
N TRP A 252 9.33 -28.53 1.03
CA TRP A 252 9.46 -27.41 1.95
C TRP A 252 8.62 -27.58 3.22
N LYS A 253 7.37 -28.04 3.07
CA LYS A 253 6.51 -28.35 4.22
C LYS A 253 7.12 -29.45 5.09
N LYS A 254 7.73 -30.48 4.49
CA LYS A 254 8.39 -31.58 5.22
C LYS A 254 9.54 -31.10 6.10
N ILE A 255 10.23 -30.02 5.75
CA ILE A 255 11.27 -29.43 6.60
C ILE A 255 10.74 -28.39 7.59
N GLY A 256 9.44 -28.07 7.56
CA GLY A 256 8.80 -27.13 8.48
C GLY A 256 8.53 -25.73 7.89
N TYR A 257 8.81 -25.50 6.60
CA TYR A 257 8.52 -24.25 5.92
C TYR A 257 7.10 -24.28 5.34
N HIS A 258 6.15 -23.84 6.16
CA HIS A 258 4.72 -23.89 5.84
C HIS A 258 4.26 -22.61 5.12
N GLU A 259 5.02 -21.53 5.27
CA GLU A 259 4.77 -20.20 4.74
C GLU A 259 5.16 -20.08 3.25
N ILE A 260 5.76 -21.11 2.64
CA ILE A 260 6.13 -21.11 1.21
C ILE A 260 4.94 -20.73 0.31
N CYS A 261 3.74 -21.24 0.59
CA CYS A 261 2.57 -20.94 -0.20
C CYS A 261 2.14 -19.48 -0.07
N SER A 262 2.26 -18.87 1.13
CA SER A 262 1.94 -17.46 1.34
C SER A 262 3.01 -16.54 0.75
N ASP A 263 4.29 -16.88 0.88
CA ASP A 263 5.41 -16.02 0.46
C ASP A 263 5.50 -15.84 -1.05
N VAL A 264 5.08 -16.84 -1.82
CA VAL A 264 5.05 -16.80 -3.29
C VAL A 264 3.64 -16.91 -3.86
N ASN A 265 2.60 -16.64 -3.06
CA ASN A 265 1.21 -16.84 -3.45
C ASN A 265 0.84 -16.07 -4.72
N GLU A 266 1.10 -14.76 -4.73
CA GLU A 266 0.77 -13.91 -5.86
C GLU A 266 1.54 -14.34 -7.12
N LEU A 267 2.84 -14.63 -6.99
CA LEU A 267 3.69 -14.99 -8.12
C LEU A 267 3.29 -16.33 -8.75
N VAL A 268 3.00 -17.33 -7.92
CA VAL A 268 2.56 -18.66 -8.41
C VAL A 268 1.18 -18.56 -9.03
N MET A 269 0.22 -17.90 -8.38
CA MET A 269 -1.14 -17.79 -8.91
C MET A 269 -1.20 -16.97 -10.20
N GLN A 270 -0.46 -15.85 -10.28
CA GLN A 270 -0.34 -15.06 -11.50
C GLN A 270 0.37 -15.84 -12.61
N GLY A 271 1.47 -16.52 -12.31
CA GLY A 271 2.19 -17.32 -13.31
C GLY A 271 1.37 -18.48 -13.86
N ALA A 272 0.51 -19.10 -13.03
CA ALA A 272 -0.44 -20.11 -13.50
C ALA A 272 -1.44 -19.54 -14.50
N LEU A 273 -1.97 -18.35 -14.24
CA LEU A 273 -2.89 -17.66 -15.14
C LEU A 273 -2.20 -17.16 -16.42
N LEU A 274 -0.96 -16.66 -16.34
CA LEU A 274 -0.15 -16.31 -17.52
C LEU A 274 0.14 -17.51 -18.42
N THR A 275 0.29 -18.70 -17.83
CA THR A 275 0.48 -19.93 -18.61
C THR A 275 -0.80 -20.29 -19.38
N LEU A 276 -1.96 -20.07 -18.77
CA LEU A 276 -3.26 -20.31 -19.40
C LEU A 276 -3.62 -19.23 -20.43
N PHE A 277 -3.30 -17.97 -20.13
CA PHE A 277 -3.62 -16.78 -20.91
C PHE A 277 -2.32 -16.02 -21.26
N PRO A 278 -1.51 -16.53 -22.20
CA PRO A 278 -0.29 -15.84 -22.61
C PRO A 278 -0.60 -14.44 -23.18
N PRO A 279 0.18 -13.40 -22.84
CA PRO A 279 0.01 -12.05 -23.39
C PRO A 279 0.11 -12.04 -24.93
N THR A 280 1.03 -12.83 -25.47
CA THR A 280 1.19 -13.08 -26.90
C THR A 280 0.91 -14.55 -27.17
N PRO A 281 -0.35 -14.93 -27.46
CA PRO A 281 -0.69 -16.32 -27.68
C PRO A 281 -0.04 -16.86 -28.96
N PRO A 282 0.56 -18.07 -28.94
CA PRO A 282 1.02 -18.71 -30.16
C PRO A 282 -0.16 -19.05 -31.08
N THR A 283 0.09 -19.21 -32.38
CA THR A 283 -0.95 -19.37 -33.42
C THR A 283 -1.90 -20.55 -33.18
N ASN A 284 -1.43 -21.57 -32.46
CA ASN A 284 -2.20 -22.77 -32.09
C ASN A 284 -2.84 -22.70 -30.69
N TRP A 285 -2.74 -21.56 -30.00
CA TRP A 285 -3.34 -21.40 -28.68
C TRP A 285 -4.86 -21.32 -28.78
N ILE A 286 -5.52 -22.09 -27.92
CA ILE A 286 -6.97 -22.11 -27.77
C ILE A 286 -7.29 -21.53 -26.40
N ILE A 287 -8.26 -20.60 -26.35
CA ILE A 287 -8.71 -20.00 -25.09
C ILE A 287 -9.18 -21.12 -24.16
N PRO A 288 -8.59 -21.28 -22.95
CA PRO A 288 -9.00 -22.28 -21.99
C PRO A 288 -10.46 -22.08 -21.55
N ASP A 289 -11.20 -23.17 -21.33
CA ASP A 289 -12.54 -23.09 -20.74
C ASP A 289 -12.49 -22.91 -19.21
N VAL A 290 -13.66 -22.67 -18.60
CA VAL A 290 -13.78 -22.48 -17.15
C VAL A 290 -13.22 -23.68 -16.38
N ASN A 291 -13.54 -24.91 -16.82
CA ASN A 291 -13.07 -26.13 -16.17
C ASN A 291 -11.54 -26.26 -16.19
N SER A 292 -10.90 -25.90 -17.30
CA SER A 292 -9.43 -25.94 -17.43
C SER A 292 -8.76 -24.98 -16.45
N VAL A 293 -9.30 -23.76 -16.33
CA VAL A 293 -8.82 -22.78 -15.34
C VAL A 293 -9.04 -23.29 -13.92
N VAL A 294 -10.24 -23.77 -13.61
CA VAL A 294 -10.60 -24.28 -12.28
C VAL A 294 -9.72 -25.46 -11.88
N ASN A 295 -9.50 -26.41 -12.78
CA ASN A 295 -8.65 -27.58 -12.52
C ASN A 295 -7.21 -27.16 -12.24
N ARG A 296 -6.65 -26.24 -13.05
CA ARG A 296 -5.29 -25.76 -12.84
C ARG A 296 -5.13 -25.02 -11.50
N LEU A 297 -6.09 -24.15 -11.14
CA LEU A 297 -6.02 -23.43 -9.87
C LEU A 297 -6.25 -24.36 -8.68
N ARG A 298 -7.18 -25.33 -8.77
CA ARG A 298 -7.40 -26.32 -7.70
C ARG A 298 -6.15 -27.12 -7.36
N GLN A 299 -5.35 -27.52 -8.35
CA GLN A 299 -4.04 -28.17 -8.10
C GLN A 299 -3.14 -27.35 -7.17
N LEU A 300 -3.16 -26.02 -7.28
CA LEU A 300 -2.38 -25.13 -6.42
C LEU A 300 -3.07 -24.91 -5.06
N LEU A 301 -4.39 -24.76 -5.05
CA LEU A 301 -5.15 -24.60 -3.80
C LEU A 301 -5.03 -25.84 -2.90
N ASP A 302 -5.00 -27.05 -3.47
CA ASP A 302 -4.80 -28.30 -2.75
C ASP A 302 -3.42 -28.36 -2.07
N LEU A 303 -2.44 -27.63 -2.61
CA LEU A 303 -1.11 -27.45 -2.00
C LEU A 303 -1.08 -26.34 -0.96
N GLY A 304 -2.16 -25.58 -0.76
CA GLY A 304 -2.26 -24.51 0.24
C GLY A 304 -2.06 -23.08 -0.28
N PHE A 305 -1.97 -22.89 -1.61
CA PHE A 305 -2.09 -21.56 -2.20
C PHE A 305 -3.51 -21.01 -2.01
N GLN A 306 -3.68 -19.70 -2.15
CA GLN A 306 -4.96 -19.03 -1.89
C GLN A 306 -5.36 -18.08 -3.02
N LEU A 307 -6.60 -18.23 -3.49
CA LEU A 307 -7.23 -17.30 -4.42
C LEU A 307 -7.87 -16.13 -3.64
N THR A 308 -7.01 -15.26 -3.12
CA THR A 308 -7.44 -14.07 -2.36
C THR A 308 -8.01 -12.97 -3.27
N GLY A 309 -8.66 -11.96 -2.68
CA GLY A 309 -9.11 -10.78 -3.42
C GLY A 309 -7.97 -10.07 -4.17
N ILE A 310 -6.77 -10.03 -3.55
CA ILE A 310 -5.56 -9.45 -4.13
C ILE A 310 -5.16 -10.23 -5.39
N VAL A 311 -5.08 -11.56 -5.30
CA VAL A 311 -4.70 -12.41 -6.44
C VAL A 311 -5.68 -12.27 -7.61
N MET A 312 -6.98 -12.25 -7.32
CA MET A 312 -8.00 -12.08 -8.37
C MET A 312 -7.95 -10.71 -9.02
N GLU A 313 -7.77 -9.64 -8.25
CA GLU A 313 -7.62 -8.28 -8.81
C GLU A 313 -6.36 -8.15 -9.66
N GLU A 314 -5.21 -8.61 -9.17
CA GLU A 314 -3.96 -8.58 -9.92
C GLU A 314 -4.06 -9.37 -11.21
N ALA A 315 -4.79 -10.49 -11.22
CA ALA A 315 -5.07 -11.23 -12.44
C ALA A 315 -5.87 -10.40 -13.45
N PHE A 316 -6.95 -9.74 -13.02
CA PHE A 316 -7.72 -8.87 -13.92
C PHE A 316 -6.89 -7.67 -14.40
N HIS A 317 -6.03 -7.12 -13.56
CA HIS A 317 -5.11 -6.06 -13.96
C HIS A 317 -4.13 -6.51 -15.05
N LEU A 318 -3.50 -7.67 -14.84
CA LEU A 318 -2.53 -8.24 -15.77
C LEU A 318 -3.13 -8.42 -17.16
N PHE A 319 -4.42 -8.75 -17.23
CA PHE A 319 -5.17 -8.92 -18.46
C PHE A 319 -6.08 -7.75 -18.81
N GLU A 320 -5.82 -6.54 -18.30
CA GLU A 320 -6.69 -5.36 -18.46
C GLU A 320 -7.05 -5.11 -19.94
N HIS A 321 -6.07 -5.24 -20.83
CA HIS A 321 -6.22 -5.07 -22.28
C HIS A 321 -7.09 -6.14 -22.97
N ARG A 322 -7.35 -7.27 -22.31
CA ARG A 322 -8.13 -8.42 -22.81
C ARG A 322 -9.34 -8.76 -21.96
N LEU A 323 -9.76 -7.88 -21.05
CA LEU A 323 -10.92 -8.13 -20.18
C LEU A 323 -12.21 -8.43 -20.93
N ASN A 324 -12.40 -7.84 -22.12
CA ASN A 324 -13.56 -8.12 -22.97
C ASN A 324 -13.55 -9.55 -23.55
N GLU A 325 -12.38 -10.17 -23.66
CA GLU A 325 -12.21 -11.52 -24.21
C GLU A 325 -12.27 -12.57 -23.10
N ILE A 326 -11.52 -12.37 -22.01
CA ILE A 326 -11.30 -13.41 -20.98
C ILE A 326 -11.87 -13.07 -19.60
N GLY A 327 -12.32 -11.84 -19.38
CA GLY A 327 -12.71 -11.36 -18.05
C GLY A 327 -13.90 -12.13 -17.47
N ASP A 328 -14.96 -12.34 -18.26
CA ASP A 328 -16.13 -13.11 -17.80
C ASP A 328 -15.83 -14.58 -17.55
N LEU A 329 -14.89 -15.13 -18.31
CA LEU A 329 -14.40 -16.50 -18.13
C LEU A 329 -13.66 -16.60 -16.79
N LEU A 330 -12.68 -15.74 -16.55
CA LEU A 330 -11.94 -15.68 -15.28
C LEU A 330 -12.89 -15.50 -14.08
N LEU A 331 -13.84 -14.58 -14.17
CA LEU A 331 -14.82 -14.35 -13.11
C LEU A 331 -15.71 -15.58 -12.86
N SER A 332 -16.06 -16.32 -13.91
CA SER A 332 -16.80 -17.58 -13.80
C SER A 332 -15.98 -18.66 -13.11
N SER A 333 -14.69 -18.78 -13.44
CA SER A 333 -13.76 -19.71 -12.79
C SER A 333 -13.56 -19.37 -11.32
N PHE A 334 -13.40 -18.09 -10.98
CA PHE A 334 -13.27 -17.65 -9.58
C PHE A 334 -14.52 -17.94 -8.76
N ARG A 335 -15.71 -17.76 -9.34
CA ARG A 335 -17.00 -18.15 -8.73
C ARG A 335 -17.02 -19.64 -8.39
N GLU A 336 -16.61 -20.51 -9.32
CA GLU A 336 -16.63 -21.96 -9.10
C GLU A 336 -15.65 -22.41 -8.01
N ILE A 337 -14.55 -21.67 -7.83
CA ILE A 337 -13.56 -21.93 -6.80
C ILE A 337 -14.04 -21.42 -5.44
N ARG A 338 -14.38 -20.13 -5.35
CA ARG A 338 -14.75 -19.47 -4.08
C ARG A 338 -16.15 -19.79 -3.60
N ARG A 339 -17.02 -20.33 -4.48
CA ARG A 339 -18.45 -20.56 -4.23
C ARG A 339 -19.18 -19.27 -3.80
N GLU A 340 -18.71 -18.13 -4.29
CA GLU A 340 -19.28 -16.80 -4.08
C GLU A 340 -19.94 -16.30 -5.36
N SER A 341 -20.89 -15.36 -5.25
CA SER A 341 -21.49 -14.76 -6.45
C SER A 341 -20.46 -13.97 -7.26
N LYS A 342 -20.69 -13.83 -8.58
CA LYS A 342 -19.82 -12.99 -9.45
C LYS A 342 -19.74 -11.55 -8.94
N SER A 343 -20.88 -11.03 -8.46
CA SER A 343 -21.03 -9.70 -7.87
C SER A 343 -20.17 -9.55 -6.61
N THR A 344 -20.22 -10.52 -5.69
CA THR A 344 -19.39 -10.53 -4.47
C THR A 344 -17.90 -10.53 -4.80
N ILE A 345 -17.48 -11.36 -5.76
CA ILE A 345 -16.07 -11.40 -6.21
C ILE A 345 -15.68 -10.08 -6.86
N ALA A 346 -16.52 -9.51 -7.72
CA ALA A 346 -16.28 -8.23 -8.37
C ALA A 346 -16.17 -7.10 -7.34
N SER A 347 -17.01 -7.06 -6.31
CA SER A 347 -16.91 -6.11 -5.21
C SER A 347 -15.61 -6.28 -4.41
N SER A 348 -15.21 -7.52 -4.10
CA SER A 348 -13.93 -7.78 -3.42
C SER A 348 -12.73 -7.30 -4.25
N CYS A 349 -12.75 -7.54 -5.57
CA CYS A 349 -11.70 -7.07 -6.48
C CYS A 349 -11.73 -5.54 -6.64
N LEU A 350 -12.91 -4.91 -6.60
CA LEU A 350 -13.07 -3.47 -6.69
C LEU A 350 -12.37 -2.77 -5.53
N ILE A 351 -12.51 -3.30 -4.31
CA ILE A 351 -11.75 -2.83 -3.14
C ILE A 351 -10.26 -2.88 -3.46
N GLN A 352 -9.73 -4.05 -3.83
CA GLN A 352 -8.30 -4.20 -4.10
C GLN A 352 -7.79 -3.35 -5.27
N THR A 353 -8.66 -2.98 -6.21
CA THR A 353 -8.29 -2.13 -7.37
C THR A 353 -8.00 -0.70 -6.92
N MET A 354 -8.59 -0.23 -5.82
CA MET A 354 -8.45 1.14 -5.31
C MET A 354 -7.21 1.35 -4.43
N LYS A 355 -6.38 0.34 -4.27
CA LYS A 355 -5.14 0.41 -3.49
C LYS A 355 -4.27 1.61 -3.93
N PRO A 356 -3.62 2.34 -3.01
CA PRO A 356 -2.88 3.57 -3.33
C PRO A 356 -1.80 3.39 -4.42
N GLU A 357 -1.25 2.19 -4.55
CA GLU A 357 -0.28 1.78 -5.56
C GLU A 357 -0.77 1.95 -7.00
N ARG A 358 -2.09 2.00 -7.19
CA ARG A 358 -2.69 1.92 -8.52
C ARG A 358 -2.83 3.31 -9.13
N ASN A 359 -2.04 3.58 -10.17
CA ASN A 359 -2.05 4.90 -10.83
C ASN A 359 -3.31 5.21 -11.67
N HIS A 360 -4.15 4.21 -11.96
CA HIS A 360 -5.36 4.33 -12.79
C HIS A 360 -5.19 5.15 -14.07
N ARG A 361 -4.12 4.91 -14.84
CA ARG A 361 -3.95 5.52 -16.18
C ARG A 361 -5.02 5.09 -17.18
N LYS A 362 -5.69 3.98 -16.91
CA LYS A 362 -6.85 3.46 -17.63
C LYS A 362 -7.92 3.09 -16.62
N PHE A 363 -9.16 3.09 -17.08
CA PHE A 363 -10.32 2.76 -16.27
C PHE A 363 -10.99 1.45 -16.71
N ASP A 364 -10.41 0.71 -17.65
CA ASP A 364 -10.99 -0.50 -18.23
C ASP A 364 -11.30 -1.54 -17.13
N LEU A 365 -10.38 -1.73 -16.18
CA LEU A 365 -10.62 -2.63 -15.05
C LEU A 365 -11.74 -2.15 -14.12
N LEU A 366 -11.74 -0.86 -13.74
CA LEU A 366 -12.77 -0.29 -12.87
C LEU A 366 -14.16 -0.41 -13.51
N GLU A 367 -14.25 -0.09 -14.80
CA GLU A 367 -15.46 -0.24 -15.61
C GLU A 367 -15.88 -1.71 -15.75
N PHE A 368 -14.93 -2.61 -15.95
CA PHE A 368 -15.22 -4.04 -16.04
C PHE A 368 -15.84 -4.59 -14.75
N LEU A 369 -15.26 -4.26 -13.59
CA LEU A 369 -15.69 -4.75 -12.29
C LEU A 369 -17.03 -4.13 -11.87
N ILE A 370 -17.17 -2.80 -11.97
CA ILE A 370 -18.36 -2.09 -11.51
C ILE A 370 -19.62 -2.49 -12.30
N ASN A 371 -19.47 -2.85 -13.58
CA ASN A 371 -20.57 -3.33 -14.42
C ASN A 371 -21.01 -4.78 -14.07
N ARG A 372 -20.26 -5.47 -13.20
CA ARG A 372 -20.52 -6.86 -12.77
C ARG A 372 -20.93 -6.95 -11.30
N VAL A 373 -21.10 -5.82 -10.65
CA VAL A 373 -21.63 -5.70 -9.29
C VAL A 373 -23.13 -5.39 -9.35
N ASP A 374 -23.93 -6.04 -8.51
CA ASP A 374 -25.39 -5.86 -8.49
C ASP A 374 -25.81 -4.46 -8.02
N GLN A 375 -25.09 -3.92 -7.02
CA GLN A 375 -25.29 -2.58 -6.47
C GLN A 375 -23.99 -1.76 -6.55
N PRO A 376 -23.69 -1.17 -7.72
CA PRO A 376 -22.45 -0.45 -7.96
C PRO A 376 -22.12 0.65 -6.94
N GLU A 377 -23.12 1.46 -6.59
CA GLU A 377 -22.94 2.59 -5.67
C GLU A 377 -22.58 2.11 -4.25
N VAL A 378 -23.30 1.12 -3.73
CA VAL A 378 -23.06 0.55 -2.38
C VAL A 378 -21.70 -0.14 -2.30
N ALA A 379 -21.30 -0.88 -3.34
CA ALA A 379 -19.99 -1.51 -3.37
C ALA A 379 -18.86 -0.49 -3.44
N LEU A 380 -19.07 0.63 -4.13
CA LEU A 380 -18.09 1.70 -4.20
C LEU A 380 -17.98 2.45 -2.86
N GLU A 381 -19.09 2.74 -2.18
CA GLU A 381 -19.09 3.27 -0.81
C GLU A 381 -18.31 2.34 0.13
N SER A 382 -18.60 1.03 0.09
CA SER A 382 -17.89 0.03 0.91
C SER A 382 -16.38 0.01 0.62
N ALA A 383 -15.99 0.22 -0.64
CA ALA A 383 -14.60 0.28 -1.04
C ALA A 383 -13.92 1.57 -0.59
N LEU A 384 -14.61 2.71 -0.61
CA LEU A 384 -14.11 3.97 -0.06
C LEU A 384 -13.92 3.88 1.46
N ASP A 385 -14.87 3.27 2.16
CA ASP A 385 -14.80 3.05 3.61
C ASP A 385 -13.60 2.15 3.98
N HIS A 386 -13.31 1.13 3.18
CA HIS A 386 -12.14 0.25 3.39
C HIS A 386 -10.81 1.02 3.42
N TYR A 387 -10.67 2.06 2.59
CA TYR A 387 -9.48 2.92 2.55
C TYR A 387 -9.60 4.17 3.46
N ASN A 388 -10.64 4.25 4.29
CA ASN A 388 -10.93 5.42 5.12
C ASN A 388 -11.01 6.72 4.31
N VAL A 389 -11.63 6.68 3.12
CA VAL A 389 -11.85 7.87 2.28
C VAL A 389 -12.99 8.67 2.89
N THR A 390 -12.62 9.58 3.79
CA THR A 390 -13.47 10.51 4.54
C THR A 390 -12.56 11.48 5.31
N PHE A 391 -13.11 12.39 6.09
CA PHE A 391 -12.36 13.08 7.15
C PHE A 391 -11.82 12.07 8.17
N LYS A 392 -10.51 12.11 8.42
CA LYS A 392 -9.81 11.24 9.36
C LYS A 392 -9.47 11.95 10.67
N PHE A 393 -9.30 13.27 10.61
CA PHE A 393 -8.81 14.08 11.71
C PHE A 393 -9.80 15.21 11.99
N ASP A 394 -10.05 15.47 13.26
CA ASP A 394 -10.59 16.77 13.64
C ASP A 394 -9.54 17.88 13.41
N VAL A 395 -9.97 19.13 13.50
CA VAL A 395 -9.14 20.32 13.26
C VAL A 395 -7.84 20.30 14.09
N ASN A 396 -7.89 19.89 15.35
CA ASN A 396 -6.73 19.89 16.24
C ASN A 396 -5.74 18.79 15.85
N SER A 397 -6.28 17.59 15.59
CA SER A 397 -5.52 16.42 15.18
C SER A 397 -4.88 16.61 13.79
N LEU A 398 -5.56 17.35 12.90
CA LEU A 398 -5.06 17.66 11.56
C LEU A 398 -3.80 18.55 11.63
N ARG A 399 -3.80 19.57 12.49
CA ARG A 399 -2.63 20.44 12.73
C ARG A 399 -1.44 19.66 13.29
N LEU A 400 -1.69 18.75 14.23
CA LEU A 400 -0.66 17.91 14.84
C LEU A 400 -0.20 16.76 13.94
N SER A 401 -0.94 16.45 12.87
CA SER A 401 -0.59 15.36 11.98
C SER A 401 0.73 15.65 11.27
N ARG A 402 1.66 14.70 11.40
CA ARG A 402 2.95 14.74 10.71
C ARG A 402 2.81 14.67 9.19
N MET A 403 1.78 13.98 8.69
CA MET A 403 1.57 13.79 7.26
C MET A 403 0.09 13.55 6.93
N ARG A 404 -0.40 14.18 5.86
CA ARG A 404 -1.64 13.81 5.18
C ARG A 404 -1.45 13.84 3.67
N SER A 405 -1.91 12.79 3.00
CA SER A 405 -2.11 12.76 1.55
C SER A 405 -3.43 12.06 1.24
N LEU A 406 -3.82 11.99 -0.02
CA LEU A 406 -5.03 11.31 -0.48
C LEU A 406 -5.07 9.83 -0.04
N SER A 407 -6.26 9.34 0.32
CA SER A 407 -6.44 7.94 0.73
C SER A 407 -6.28 6.94 -0.42
N VAL A 408 -6.65 7.35 -1.63
CA VAL A 408 -6.46 6.58 -2.86
C VAL A 408 -5.92 7.48 -3.97
N HIS A 409 -5.46 6.89 -5.05
CA HIS A 409 -4.80 7.65 -6.12
C HIS A 409 -5.73 8.68 -6.79
N SER A 410 -5.24 9.90 -7.04
CA SER A 410 -6.06 11.03 -7.54
C SER A 410 -6.86 10.77 -8.82
N ASN A 411 -6.34 9.95 -9.74
CA ASN A 411 -7.06 9.57 -10.97
C ASN A 411 -8.34 8.76 -10.68
N PHE A 412 -8.42 8.04 -9.55
CA PHE A 412 -9.64 7.38 -9.14
C PHE A 412 -10.72 8.40 -8.75
N TYR A 413 -10.38 9.44 -7.97
CA TYR A 413 -11.32 10.51 -7.66
C TYR A 413 -11.82 11.22 -8.92
N TYR A 414 -10.91 11.45 -9.86
CA TYR A 414 -11.26 12.02 -11.16
C TYR A 414 -12.29 11.14 -11.89
N TRP A 415 -12.06 9.83 -11.92
CA TRP A 415 -13.01 8.87 -12.48
C TRP A 415 -14.37 8.91 -11.79
N VAL A 416 -14.41 8.92 -10.45
CA VAL A 416 -15.67 9.02 -9.69
C VAL A 416 -16.44 10.29 -10.08
N LEU A 417 -15.76 11.44 -10.11
CA LEU A 417 -16.36 12.72 -10.49
C LEU A 417 -16.95 12.66 -11.90
N LYS A 418 -16.18 12.19 -12.88
CA LYS A 418 -16.64 12.14 -14.28
C LYS A 418 -17.72 11.09 -14.51
N LYS A 419 -17.76 10.01 -13.72
CA LYS A 419 -18.75 8.93 -13.84
C LYS A 419 -20.08 9.23 -13.13
N TYR A 420 -20.02 9.67 -11.87
CA TYR A 420 -21.20 9.81 -11.02
C TYR A 420 -21.70 11.26 -10.91
N GLY A 421 -20.87 12.25 -11.27
CA GLY A 421 -21.21 13.67 -11.20
C GLY A 421 -21.13 14.25 -9.79
N SER A 422 -21.27 15.57 -9.68
CA SER A 422 -21.04 16.33 -8.45
C SER A 422 -22.03 16.08 -7.33
N ASN A 423 -23.26 15.68 -7.64
CA ASN A 423 -24.29 15.49 -6.61
C ASN A 423 -24.41 14.05 -6.07
N SER A 424 -23.51 13.14 -6.49
CA SER A 424 -23.51 11.77 -5.96
C SER A 424 -22.92 11.73 -4.56
N ARG A 425 -23.52 10.92 -3.68
CA ARG A 425 -23.01 10.68 -2.32
C ARG A 425 -21.56 10.18 -2.31
N ILE A 426 -21.20 9.34 -3.27
CA ILE A 426 -19.84 8.80 -3.44
C ILE A 426 -18.87 9.92 -3.80
N THR A 427 -19.25 10.81 -4.72
CA THR A 427 -18.41 11.95 -5.10
C THR A 427 -18.25 12.90 -3.91
N GLN A 428 -19.31 13.09 -3.12
CA GLN A 428 -19.24 13.89 -1.89
C GLN A 428 -18.29 13.28 -0.85
N GLN A 429 -18.29 11.95 -0.68
CA GLN A 429 -17.36 11.24 0.20
C GLN A 429 -15.90 11.38 -0.28
N CYS A 430 -15.65 11.29 -1.59
CA CYS A 430 -14.33 11.60 -2.15
C CYS A 430 -13.90 13.04 -1.83
N PHE A 431 -14.83 14.00 -1.90
CA PHE A 431 -14.52 15.39 -1.61
C PHE A 431 -14.14 15.61 -0.14
N ASP A 432 -14.71 14.86 0.81
CA ASP A 432 -14.32 14.89 2.23
C ASP A 432 -12.80 14.63 2.39
N ASP A 433 -12.27 13.57 1.74
CA ASP A 433 -10.84 13.21 1.78
C ASP A 433 -9.93 14.23 1.08
N ILE A 434 -10.37 14.74 -0.08
CA ILE A 434 -9.63 15.72 -0.88
C ILE A 434 -9.52 17.04 -0.13
N LEU A 435 -10.63 17.53 0.44
CA LEU A 435 -10.66 18.79 1.18
C LEU A 435 -9.77 18.72 2.42
N GLU A 436 -9.83 17.64 3.21
CA GLU A 436 -8.95 17.47 4.38
C GLU A 436 -7.47 17.50 3.98
N SER A 437 -7.12 16.81 2.88
CA SER A 437 -5.75 16.78 2.36
C SER A 437 -5.29 18.16 1.88
N ARG A 438 -6.16 18.91 1.19
CA ARG A 438 -5.85 20.26 0.69
C ARG A 438 -5.68 21.28 1.82
N ILE A 439 -6.50 21.19 2.87
CA ILE A 439 -6.38 22.02 4.07
C ILE A 439 -5.09 21.70 4.82
N TRP A 440 -4.75 20.42 4.97
CA TRP A 440 -3.48 20.04 5.63
C TRP A 440 -2.26 20.62 4.92
N ILE A 441 -2.22 20.58 3.58
CA ILE A 441 -1.14 21.20 2.79
C ILE A 441 -1.01 22.68 3.17
N ASP A 442 -2.12 23.41 3.17
CA ASP A 442 -2.12 24.84 3.47
C ASP A 442 -1.60 25.12 4.88
N LEU A 443 -2.06 24.38 5.87
CA LEU A 443 -1.59 24.51 7.25
C LEU A 443 -0.08 24.26 7.38
N LYS A 444 0.48 23.29 6.64
CA LYS A 444 1.92 23.01 6.69
C LYS A 444 2.79 24.03 5.98
N LEU A 445 2.27 24.66 4.94
CA LEU A 445 2.92 25.78 4.28
C LEU A 445 2.85 27.06 5.14
N GLN A 446 1.77 27.28 5.88
CA GLN A 446 1.68 28.36 6.88
C GLN A 446 2.73 28.21 7.99
N GLU A 447 2.93 26.97 8.49
CA GLU A 447 3.97 26.68 9.48
C GLU A 447 5.39 26.92 8.95
N ASN A 448 5.59 26.82 7.62
CA ASN A 448 6.90 26.93 6.97
C ASN A 448 6.84 27.77 5.67
N PRO A 449 6.71 29.11 5.76
CA PRO A 449 6.41 29.98 4.61
C PRO A 449 7.48 30.03 3.48
N GLY A 450 8.62 29.38 3.68
CA GLY A 450 9.70 29.29 2.68
C GLY A 450 9.70 28.01 1.83
N LEU A 451 8.75 27.11 2.06
CA LEU A 451 8.61 25.87 1.29
C LEU A 451 7.53 26.02 0.21
N ASP A 452 7.77 25.48 -0.98
CA ASP A 452 6.75 25.39 -2.03
C ASP A 452 5.85 24.15 -1.84
N VAL A 453 6.35 23.12 -1.15
CA VAL A 453 5.69 21.83 -0.91
C VAL A 453 5.93 21.42 0.55
N PRO A 454 4.92 20.92 1.28
CA PRO A 454 5.11 20.41 2.64
C PRO A 454 6.20 19.35 2.73
N GLU A 455 6.93 19.32 3.85
CA GLU A 455 7.94 18.28 4.12
C GLU A 455 7.33 16.87 4.00
N HIS A 456 8.13 15.91 3.54
CA HIS A 456 7.75 14.51 3.27
C HIS A 456 6.79 14.28 2.08
N LEU A 457 6.10 15.31 1.59
CA LEU A 457 5.21 15.21 0.44
C LEU A 457 6.00 15.44 -0.87
N THR A 458 5.73 14.63 -1.89
CA THR A 458 6.35 14.82 -3.21
C THR A 458 5.64 15.93 -3.99
N SER A 459 6.37 16.66 -4.86
CA SER A 459 5.76 17.65 -5.74
C SER A 459 4.65 17.05 -6.60
N GLN A 460 4.81 15.79 -7.03
CA GLN A 460 3.78 15.07 -7.77
C GLN A 460 2.49 14.87 -6.96
N ALA A 461 2.59 14.50 -5.68
CA ALA A 461 1.45 14.33 -4.79
C ALA A 461 0.78 15.67 -4.47
N PHE A 462 1.58 16.70 -4.18
CA PHE A 462 1.10 18.07 -3.99
C PHE A 462 0.26 18.54 -5.19
N ASN A 463 0.82 18.45 -6.40
CA ASN A 463 0.13 18.83 -7.62
C ASN A 463 -1.13 17.99 -7.87
N ALA A 464 -1.07 16.69 -7.56
CA ALA A 464 -2.21 15.80 -7.69
C ALA A 464 -3.37 16.18 -6.75
N ILE A 465 -3.08 16.59 -5.50
CA ILE A 465 -4.06 17.06 -4.51
C ILE A 465 -4.66 18.40 -4.93
N CYS A 466 -3.81 19.38 -5.27
CA CYS A 466 -4.28 20.71 -5.66
C CYS A 466 -5.15 20.67 -6.92
N SER A 467 -4.70 19.95 -7.96
CA SER A 467 -5.47 19.86 -9.21
C SER A 467 -6.77 19.07 -9.06
N ILE A 468 -6.81 17.99 -8.27
CA ILE A 468 -8.05 17.23 -8.09
C ILE A 468 -9.09 18.00 -7.25
N TYR A 469 -8.63 18.81 -6.29
CA TYR A 469 -9.51 19.72 -5.55
C TYR A 469 -10.18 20.74 -6.49
N LEU A 470 -9.42 21.36 -7.39
CA LEU A 470 -9.96 22.32 -8.35
C LEU A 470 -10.90 21.67 -9.37
N GLU A 471 -10.62 20.44 -9.82
CA GLU A 471 -11.55 19.66 -10.66
C GLU A 471 -12.92 19.46 -9.99
N PHE A 472 -12.92 19.10 -8.70
CA PHE A 472 -14.15 18.93 -7.92
C PHE A 472 -14.90 20.25 -7.73
N CYS A 473 -14.18 21.34 -7.47
CA CYS A 473 -14.76 22.67 -7.37
C CYS A 473 -15.38 23.12 -8.71
N ASN A 474 -14.67 22.95 -9.83
CA ASN A 474 -15.13 23.32 -11.17
C ASN A 474 -16.37 22.53 -11.62
N ASP A 475 -16.54 21.26 -11.21
CA ASP A 475 -17.77 20.48 -11.49
C ASP A 475 -18.93 20.84 -10.52
N GLY A 476 -18.70 21.77 -9.58
CA GLY A 476 -19.72 22.36 -8.71
C GLY A 476 -20.14 21.46 -7.54
N ILE A 477 -19.19 20.76 -6.92
CA ILE A 477 -19.46 19.95 -5.72
C ILE A 477 -20.06 20.80 -4.59
N PRO A 478 -21.17 20.37 -3.96
CA PRO A 478 -21.71 21.05 -2.80
C PRO A 478 -20.76 20.99 -1.58
N PHE A 479 -20.55 22.11 -0.91
CA PHE A 479 -19.87 22.15 0.38
C PHE A 479 -20.87 21.88 1.51
N LYS A 480 -20.47 21.07 2.49
CA LYS A 480 -21.27 20.76 3.69
C LYS A 480 -20.94 21.75 4.81
N ALA A 481 -21.90 21.98 5.70
CA ALA A 481 -21.74 22.87 6.85
C ALA A 481 -20.57 22.48 7.78
N ASN A 482 -20.32 21.17 7.93
CA ASN A 482 -19.21 20.67 8.76
C ASN A 482 -17.82 20.95 8.16
N TYR A 483 -17.70 21.41 6.91
CA TYR A 483 -16.42 21.80 6.31
C TYR A 483 -15.91 23.12 6.87
N LEU A 484 -16.82 23.94 7.40
CA LEU A 484 -16.51 25.30 7.83
C LEU A 484 -15.45 25.35 8.95
N SER A 485 -15.41 24.35 9.83
CA SER A 485 -14.37 24.27 10.87
C SER A 485 -12.96 24.16 10.28
N TYR A 486 -12.83 23.58 9.09
CA TYR A 486 -11.55 23.44 8.37
C TYR A 486 -11.28 24.67 7.50
N LEU A 487 -12.28 25.14 6.74
CA LEU A 487 -12.15 26.29 5.84
C LEU A 487 -11.72 27.58 6.55
N LYS A 488 -12.18 27.77 7.80
CA LYS A 488 -11.77 28.91 8.64
C LYS A 488 -10.26 28.99 8.85
N LEU A 489 -9.55 27.87 8.74
CA LEU A 489 -8.10 27.81 8.99
C LEU A 489 -7.27 28.09 7.74
N ALA A 490 -7.90 28.06 6.55
CA ALA A 490 -7.18 28.18 5.29
C ALA A 490 -6.74 29.63 5.05
N GLU A 491 -5.52 29.85 4.59
CA GLU A 491 -5.03 31.15 4.11
C GLU A 491 -4.94 31.18 2.58
N ASN A 492 -4.81 30.03 1.93
CA ASN A 492 -4.76 29.98 0.48
C ASN A 492 -6.15 30.27 -0.15
N GLU A 493 -6.21 31.35 -0.94
CA GLU A 493 -7.42 31.78 -1.63
C GLU A 493 -8.00 30.73 -2.58
N GLU A 494 -7.18 29.86 -3.19
CA GLU A 494 -7.69 28.78 -4.05
C GLU A 494 -8.58 27.80 -3.28
N ILE A 495 -8.41 27.67 -1.97
CA ILE A 495 -9.28 26.84 -1.12
C ILE A 495 -10.58 27.58 -0.81
N ILE A 496 -10.47 28.85 -0.41
CA ILE A 496 -11.59 29.62 0.14
C ILE A 496 -12.52 30.13 -0.97
N ARG A 497 -11.96 30.60 -2.08
CA ARG A 497 -12.69 31.25 -3.16
C ARG A 497 -13.78 30.36 -3.78
N PRO A 498 -13.56 29.07 -4.11
CA PRO A 498 -14.63 28.19 -4.59
C PRO A 498 -15.84 28.12 -3.65
N PHE A 499 -15.62 28.12 -2.34
CA PHE A 499 -16.69 28.08 -1.36
C PHE A 499 -17.55 29.36 -1.41
N PHE A 500 -16.94 30.54 -1.35
CA PHE A 500 -17.68 31.80 -1.33
C PHE A 500 -18.24 32.24 -2.68
N GLU A 501 -17.55 31.94 -3.79
CA GLU A 501 -17.98 32.43 -5.10
C GLU A 501 -18.89 31.45 -5.84
N MET A 502 -18.85 30.15 -5.52
CA MET A 502 -19.70 29.15 -6.15
C MET A 502 -20.74 28.61 -5.18
N ASN A 503 -20.34 28.14 -3.99
CA ASN A 503 -21.24 27.42 -3.10
C ASN A 503 -22.19 28.33 -2.31
N VAL A 504 -21.69 29.43 -1.74
CA VAL A 504 -22.52 30.40 -1.01
C VAL A 504 -23.64 30.98 -1.89
N PRO A 505 -23.40 31.41 -3.14
CA PRO A 505 -24.47 31.82 -4.05
C PRO A 505 -25.51 30.73 -4.32
N ILE A 506 -25.12 29.46 -4.35
CA ILE A 506 -26.08 28.36 -4.51
C ILE A 506 -26.97 28.24 -3.27
N ILE A 507 -26.40 28.32 -2.07
CA ILE A 507 -27.14 28.18 -0.81
C ILE A 507 -28.19 29.29 -0.65
N PHE A 508 -27.82 30.53 -0.96
CA PHE A 508 -28.64 31.72 -0.73
C PHE A 508 -29.36 32.24 -1.99
N ASP A 509 -29.39 31.45 -3.06
CA ASP A 509 -30.00 31.80 -4.36
C ASP A 509 -29.55 33.17 -4.92
N LEU A 510 -28.25 33.47 -4.77
CA LEU A 510 -27.65 34.71 -5.25
C LEU A 510 -27.23 34.60 -6.73
N GLU A 511 -27.19 35.75 -7.42
CA GLU A 511 -26.64 35.82 -8.79
C GLU A 511 -25.20 35.26 -8.84
N ARG A 512 -25.02 34.25 -9.69
CA ARG A 512 -23.73 33.60 -9.91
C ARG A 512 -22.91 34.40 -10.90
N ASN A 513 -21.60 34.49 -10.66
CA ASN A 513 -20.68 34.97 -11.68
C ASN A 513 -20.47 33.86 -12.73
N PRO A 514 -20.91 34.04 -13.99
CA PRO A 514 -21.00 32.97 -14.99
C PRO A 514 -19.65 32.50 -15.57
N LYS A 515 -18.51 33.09 -15.13
CA LYS A 515 -17.17 32.83 -15.69
C LYS A 515 -16.19 32.08 -14.78
N LEU A 516 -16.63 31.54 -13.65
CA LEU A 516 -15.73 30.90 -12.68
C LEU A 516 -15.42 29.45 -13.06
N SER A 517 -14.49 29.27 -13.99
CA SER A 517 -13.67 28.06 -14.09
C SER A 517 -12.27 28.40 -13.60
N PHE A 518 -11.80 27.69 -12.58
CA PHE A 518 -10.42 27.82 -12.12
C PHE A 518 -9.49 27.16 -13.13
N ASP A 519 -8.46 27.89 -13.54
CA ASP A 519 -7.41 27.35 -14.41
C ASP A 519 -6.67 26.23 -13.66
N ILE A 520 -6.60 25.06 -14.29
CA ILE A 520 -5.91 23.91 -13.73
C ILE A 520 -4.62 23.71 -14.53
N ILE A 521 -3.49 24.02 -13.91
CA ILE A 521 -2.17 23.74 -14.49
C ILE A 521 -1.88 22.27 -14.23
N TYR A 522 -1.98 21.44 -15.28
CA TYR A 522 -1.63 20.03 -15.20
C TYR A 522 -0.13 19.85 -15.36
N GLU A 523 0.59 19.80 -14.24
CA GLU A 523 1.91 19.14 -14.21
C GLU A 523 1.77 17.61 -14.21
N TYR A 524 0.55 17.10 -13.97
CA TYR A 524 0.20 15.69 -13.88
C TYR A 524 -0.81 15.29 -14.96
N ASN A 525 -0.48 14.28 -15.78
CA ASN A 525 -1.37 13.78 -16.85
C ASN A 525 -2.61 13.08 -16.27
N ARG A 526 -3.79 13.68 -16.48
CA ARG A 526 -5.08 13.04 -16.24
C ARG A 526 -5.43 12.10 -17.40
N PRO A 527 -5.97 10.90 -17.14
CA PRO A 527 -6.38 9.97 -18.20
C PRO A 527 -7.60 10.50 -18.95
N GLU A 528 -7.67 10.24 -20.25
CA GLU A 528 -8.84 10.56 -21.05
C GLU A 528 -10.06 9.77 -20.58
N PHE A 529 -11.15 10.46 -20.24
CA PHE A 529 -12.40 9.83 -19.85
C PHE A 529 -13.44 9.94 -20.97
N LYS A 530 -13.78 8.80 -21.58
CA LYS A 530 -14.81 8.73 -22.62
C LYS A 530 -16.20 8.68 -21.98
N ILE A 531 -16.94 9.79 -22.09
CA ILE A 531 -18.32 9.87 -21.61
C ILE A 531 -19.23 9.00 -22.49
N THR A 532 -19.76 7.90 -21.93
CA THR A 532 -20.75 7.07 -22.62
C THR A 532 -22.17 7.61 -22.45
N LYS A 533 -23.11 7.18 -23.31
CA LYS A 533 -24.55 7.54 -23.19
C LYS A 533 -25.14 7.16 -21.81
N ILE A 534 -24.67 6.05 -21.22
CA ILE A 534 -25.08 5.59 -19.89
C ILE A 534 -24.56 6.56 -18.82
N THR A 535 -23.29 6.93 -18.90
CA THR A 535 -22.67 7.93 -18.01
C THR A 535 -23.39 9.28 -18.07
N GLN A 536 -23.78 9.73 -19.27
CA GLN A 536 -24.59 10.96 -19.41
C GLN A 536 -25.95 10.85 -18.72
N LYS A 537 -26.61 9.69 -18.79
CA LYS A 537 -27.90 9.46 -18.13
C LYS A 537 -27.77 9.50 -16.61
N HIS A 538 -26.74 8.86 -16.04
CA HIS A 538 -26.44 8.92 -14.61
C HIS A 538 -26.09 10.34 -14.14
N ARG A 539 -25.20 11.04 -14.87
CA ARG A 539 -24.88 12.45 -14.59
C ARG A 539 -26.11 13.34 -14.66
N ARG A 540 -26.99 13.18 -15.65
CA ARG A 540 -28.25 13.96 -15.73
C ARG A 540 -29.21 13.67 -14.58
N LYS A 541 -29.24 12.44 -14.07
CA LYS A 541 -30.04 12.07 -12.90
C LYS A 541 -29.51 12.76 -11.64
N ASN A 542 -28.19 12.77 -11.47
CA ASN A 542 -27.55 13.31 -10.26
C ASN A 542 -27.44 14.84 -10.32
N ASN A 543 -27.14 15.43 -11.47
CA ASN A 543 -27.05 16.89 -11.67
C ASN A 543 -28.40 17.60 -11.79
N LYS A 544 -29.52 16.97 -11.38
CA LYS A 544 -30.78 17.70 -11.23
C LYS A 544 -30.58 18.83 -10.21
N VAL A 545 -31.08 20.02 -10.56
CA VAL A 545 -30.95 21.25 -9.77
C VAL A 545 -31.32 20.95 -8.31
N ILE A 546 -30.35 21.14 -7.42
CA ILE A 546 -30.56 21.03 -5.97
C ILE A 546 -31.55 22.12 -5.59
N LYS A 547 -32.77 21.74 -5.17
CA LYS A 547 -33.61 22.63 -4.38
C LYS A 547 -32.99 22.67 -3.00
N VAL A 548 -32.31 23.78 -2.67
CA VAL A 548 -31.73 23.98 -1.34
C VAL A 548 -32.87 23.97 -0.32
N ASN A 549 -32.68 23.24 0.77
CA ASN A 549 -33.68 23.13 1.82
C ASN A 549 -33.72 24.44 2.63
N LYS A 550 -34.90 25.05 2.81
CA LYS A 550 -35.05 26.28 3.63
C LYS A 550 -34.47 26.16 5.05
N ASN A 551 -34.46 24.96 5.63
CA ASN A 551 -33.85 24.71 6.93
C ASN A 551 -32.31 24.79 6.88
N GLU A 552 -31.71 24.34 5.79
CA GLU A 552 -30.26 24.38 5.57
C GLU A 552 -29.79 25.84 5.38
N VAL A 553 -30.54 26.65 4.64
CA VAL A 553 -30.27 28.10 4.49
C VAL A 553 -30.27 28.81 5.86
N LYS A 554 -31.26 28.51 6.71
CA LYS A 554 -31.34 29.07 8.08
C LYS A 554 -30.16 28.65 8.95
N GLU A 555 -29.71 27.41 8.83
CA GLU A 555 -28.55 26.90 9.56
C GLU A 555 -27.26 27.62 9.13
N TRP A 556 -27.01 27.71 7.82
CA TRP A 556 -25.88 28.46 7.26
C TRP A 556 -25.91 29.94 7.67
N PHE A 557 -27.07 30.59 7.58
CA PHE A 557 -27.24 31.98 7.99
C PHE A 557 -26.88 32.18 9.48
N LYS A 558 -27.36 31.30 10.36
CA LYS A 558 -27.03 31.35 11.80
C LYS A 558 -25.54 31.17 12.03
N ILE A 559 -24.90 30.23 11.33
CA ILE A 559 -23.47 29.96 11.47
C ILE A 559 -22.64 31.17 11.02
N PHE A 560 -22.93 31.75 9.86
CA PHE A 560 -22.25 32.94 9.36
C PHE A 560 -22.48 34.16 10.23
N LYS A 561 -23.73 34.37 10.70
CA LYS A 561 -24.06 35.44 11.64
C LYS A 561 -23.22 35.37 12.91
N ASN A 562 -23.10 34.17 13.50
CA ASN A 562 -22.27 33.99 14.69
C ASN A 562 -20.80 34.32 14.42
N ILE A 563 -20.25 33.88 13.28
CA ILE A 563 -18.85 34.16 12.91
C ILE A 563 -18.61 35.65 12.68
N TYR A 564 -19.56 36.35 12.07
CA TYR A 564 -19.44 37.76 11.72
C TYR A 564 -19.60 38.69 12.95
N TYR A 565 -20.56 38.40 13.84
CA TYR A 565 -20.89 39.28 14.97
C TYR A 565 -20.23 38.91 16.30
N ASP A 566 -19.83 37.66 16.53
CA ASP A 566 -19.07 37.32 17.74
C ASP A 566 -17.65 37.89 17.62
N HIS A 567 -17.47 39.14 18.07
CA HIS A 567 -16.17 39.80 18.31
C HIS A 567 -15.33 39.13 19.43
N VAL A 568 -15.56 37.86 19.72
CA VAL A 568 -14.66 37.07 20.55
C VAL A 568 -13.43 36.75 19.69
N PRO A 569 -12.19 36.85 20.18
CA PRO A 569 -11.04 36.43 19.41
C PRO A 569 -11.13 34.91 19.21
N VAL A 570 -11.80 34.47 18.14
CA VAL A 570 -11.69 33.10 17.67
C VAL A 570 -10.29 33.01 17.11
N SER A 571 -9.34 32.63 17.96
CA SER A 571 -7.90 32.56 17.74
C SER A 571 -7.47 31.62 16.60
N ASN A 572 -8.40 31.22 15.73
CA ASN A 572 -8.25 30.17 14.73
C ASN A 572 -8.95 30.49 13.39
N THR A 573 -9.46 31.70 13.14
CA THR A 573 -10.02 32.04 11.80
C THR A 573 -9.05 32.94 11.04
N SER A 574 -8.66 32.54 9.84
CA SER A 574 -7.72 33.26 8.98
C SER A 574 -8.29 34.61 8.50
N GLU A 575 -7.41 35.56 8.23
CA GLU A 575 -7.77 36.88 7.71
C GLU A 575 -8.43 36.77 6.33
N VAL A 576 -7.93 35.86 5.48
CA VAL A 576 -8.48 35.62 4.15
C VAL A 576 -9.92 35.12 4.22
N PHE A 577 -10.22 34.17 5.10
CA PHE A 577 -11.59 33.69 5.29
C PHE A 577 -12.53 34.81 5.76
N ARG A 578 -12.08 35.67 6.69
CA ARG A 578 -12.88 36.80 7.19
C ARG A 578 -13.19 37.79 6.08
N ARG A 579 -12.20 38.16 5.25
CA ARG A 579 -12.38 39.08 4.13
C ARG A 579 -13.46 38.60 3.16
N TYR A 580 -13.38 37.33 2.72
CA TYR A 580 -14.40 36.76 1.81
C TYR A 580 -15.78 36.63 2.48
N LEU A 581 -15.83 36.35 3.78
CA LEU A 581 -17.08 36.34 4.54
C LEU A 581 -17.69 37.75 4.58
N GLU A 582 -16.91 38.78 4.88
CA GLU A 582 -17.37 40.18 4.92
C GLU A 582 -17.96 40.61 3.57
N GLU A 583 -17.25 40.37 2.47
CA GLU A 583 -17.70 40.67 1.11
C GLU A 583 -19.00 39.92 0.73
N SER A 584 -19.13 38.67 1.17
CA SER A 584 -20.31 37.85 0.88
C SER A 584 -21.50 38.17 1.79
N TRP A 585 -21.24 38.59 3.04
CA TRP A 585 -22.26 38.80 4.06
C TRP A 585 -23.24 39.92 3.70
N GLU A 586 -22.75 41.01 3.10
CA GLU A 586 -23.59 42.11 2.61
C GLU A 586 -24.61 41.64 1.55
N ARG A 587 -24.17 40.75 0.65
CA ARG A 587 -25.02 40.16 -0.40
C ARG A 587 -26.06 39.21 0.21
N ILE A 588 -25.65 38.39 1.18
CA ILE A 588 -26.54 37.44 1.87
C ILE A 588 -27.65 38.19 2.62
N ILE A 589 -27.32 39.21 3.41
CA ILE A 589 -28.32 40.00 4.16
C ILE A 589 -29.32 40.65 3.20
N SER A 590 -28.84 41.22 2.10
CA SER A 590 -29.68 41.90 1.11
C SER A 590 -30.71 40.94 0.48
N SER A 591 -30.33 39.69 0.21
CA SER A 591 -31.23 38.66 -0.31
C SER A 591 -32.29 38.19 0.72
N GLN A 592 -31.90 38.02 1.98
CA GLN A 592 -32.80 37.53 3.03
C GLN A 592 -33.82 38.59 3.47
N ASN A 593 -33.49 39.87 3.40
CA ASN A 593 -34.43 40.97 3.66
C ASN A 593 -35.50 41.11 2.57
N LEU A 594 -35.26 40.62 1.35
CA LEU A 594 -36.25 40.61 0.26
C LEU A 594 -37.32 39.52 0.48
N GLU A 595 -36.96 38.34 0.99
CA GLU A 595 -37.92 37.25 1.29
C GLU A 595 -38.90 37.61 2.44
N ILE A 596 -38.49 38.47 3.39
CA ILE A 596 -39.35 38.90 4.52
C ILE A 596 -40.41 39.91 4.07
N ASN A 597 -40.16 40.67 3.00
CA ASN A 597 -41.11 41.65 2.47
C ASN A 597 -42.14 41.04 1.49
N ASP A 598 -41.88 39.83 0.96
CA ASP A 598 -42.79 39.13 0.04
C ASP A 598 -43.82 38.20 0.76
N GLU A 599 -43.65 37.89 2.05
CA GLU A 599 -44.69 37.22 2.86
C GLU A 599 -45.77 38.18 3.41
N GLY A 600 -45.74 39.45 2.96
CA GLY A 600 -46.62 40.52 3.42
C GLY A 600 -47.32 41.29 2.32
N TYR A 601 -47.94 40.62 1.33
CA TYR A 601 -49.02 41.18 0.49
C TYR A 601 -50.02 40.12 0.05
#